data_AF-F6L6S4-F1
#
_entry.id   AF-F6L6S4-F1
#
_cell.length_a   1.000
_cell.length_b   1.000
_cell.length_c   1.000
_cell.angle_alpha   90.00
_cell.angle_beta   90.00
_cell.angle_gamma   90.00
#
_symmetry.space_group_name_H-M   'P 1'
#
loop_
_entity.id
_entity.type
_entity.pdbx_description
1 polymer ?
#
loop_
_entity_poly.entity_id
_entity_poly.type
_entity_poly.pdbx_seq_one_letter_code
_entity_poly.pdbx_strand_id
1 'polypeptide(L)' 'LAVQWGAIADVGLLMELKGTKDKAIGGTLPQRITSCMEVLDLFLNQPHPVLSSFVLAEKATSRGPSGSQQDLMKAVTHIL' A
#
# COMPACT_ATOMS: atom_id res chain seq x y z
N LEU A 1 -5.31 -5.22 17.92
CA LEU A 1 -5.21 -4.79 16.51
C LEU A 1 -3.74 -4.63 16.16
N ALA A 2 -3.23 -5.43 15.22
CA ALA A 2 -1.93 -5.24 14.59
C ALA A 2 -2.15 -4.77 13.16
N VAL A 3 -1.44 -3.70 12.74
CA VAL A 3 -1.57 -3.16 11.38
C VAL A 3 -0.25 -3.31 10.65
N GLN A 4 -0.27 -4.03 9.53
CA GLN A 4 0.85 -4.20 8.62
C GLN A 4 0.86 -3.03 7.63
N TRP A 5 1.62 -1.99 7.97
CA TRP A 5 1.78 -0.83 7.10
C TRP A 5 2.81 -1.09 6.00
N GLY A 6 2.53 -0.57 4.81
CA GLY A 6 3.54 -0.34 3.78
C GLY A 6 4.47 0.83 4.14
N ALA A 7 5.14 1.39 3.13
CA ALA A 7 5.94 2.61 3.33
C ALA A 7 5.05 3.77 3.82
N ILE A 8 5.51 4.54 4.82
CA ILE A 8 4.79 5.71 5.37
C ILE A 8 5.55 6.99 4.98
N ALA A 9 4.81 8.00 4.53
CA ALA A 9 5.32 9.31 4.11
C ALA A 9 5.10 10.38 5.20
N ASP A 10 5.56 11.60 4.89
CA ASP A 10 5.38 12.85 5.67
C ASP A 10 6.03 12.91 7.06
N VAL A 11 6.35 11.78 7.68
CA VAL A 11 6.99 11.66 8.99
C VAL A 11 7.95 10.47 9.05
N GLY A 12 8.81 10.43 10.07
CA GLY A 12 9.70 9.30 10.36
C GLY A 12 10.95 9.23 9.45
N LEU A 13 11.67 8.10 9.54
CA LEU A 13 12.97 7.90 8.90
C LEU A 13 12.92 8.07 7.38
N LEU A 14 11.80 7.70 6.76
CA LEU A 14 11.65 7.77 5.31
C LEU A 14 11.63 9.21 4.77
N MET A 15 11.24 10.18 5.59
CA MET A 15 11.27 11.61 5.24
C MET A 15 12.70 12.17 5.21
N GLU A 16 13.60 11.64 6.04
CA GLU A 16 15.00 12.08 6.12
C GLU A 16 15.81 11.64 4.89
N LEU A 17 15.38 10.55 4.25
CA LEU A 17 15.92 10.18 2.94
C LEU A 17 15.43 11.16 1.87
N LYS A 18 16.32 12.01 1.36
CA LYS A 18 16.02 12.88 0.22
C LYS A 18 15.56 12.05 -1.00
N GLY A 19 14.42 12.42 -1.57
CA GLY A 19 13.93 11.89 -2.85
C GLY A 19 13.14 10.58 -2.78
N THR A 20 12.66 10.17 -1.60
CA THR A 20 11.80 8.97 -1.42
C THR A 20 10.31 9.25 -1.43
N LYS A 21 9.88 10.51 -1.29
CA LYS A 21 8.47 10.89 -1.10
C LYS A 21 7.51 10.25 -2.12
N ASP A 22 7.94 10.17 -3.38
CA ASP A 22 7.15 9.64 -4.49
C ASP A 22 7.82 8.43 -5.17
N LYS A 23 8.82 7.82 -4.53
CA LYS A 23 9.52 6.66 -5.10
C LYS A 23 8.91 5.37 -4.58
N ALA A 24 8.69 4.45 -5.51
CA ALA A 24 8.29 3.10 -5.16
C ALA A 24 9.38 2.42 -4.30
N ILE A 25 8.98 1.89 -3.15
CA ILE A 25 9.82 1.10 -2.24
C ILE A 25 9.13 -0.24 -2.06
N GLY A 26 9.81 -1.33 -2.45
CA GLY A 26 9.25 -2.68 -2.36
C GLY A 26 7.95 -2.85 -3.17
N GLY A 27 7.77 -2.11 -4.27
CA GLY A 27 6.54 -2.15 -5.08
C GLY A 27 5.36 -1.33 -4.54
N THR A 28 5.57 -0.57 -3.46
CA THR A 28 4.55 0.32 -2.86
C THR A 28 4.98 1.77 -2.91
N LEU A 29 4.02 2.70 -2.96
CA LEU A 29 4.27 4.12 -2.75
C LEU A 29 4.16 4.44 -1.24
N PRO A 30 4.93 5.40 -0.74
CA PRO A 30 4.76 5.91 0.62
C PRO A 30 3.35 6.48 0.84
N GLN A 31 2.60 5.91 1.78
CA GLN A 31 1.27 6.37 2.17
C GLN A 31 1.37 7.67 2.97
N ARG A 32 0.68 8.73 2.54
CA ARG A 32 0.61 10.02 3.24
C ARG A 32 0.07 9.84 4.66
N ILE A 33 0.60 10.60 5.62
CA ILE A 33 0.23 10.41 7.04
C ILE A 33 -1.25 10.68 7.28
N THR A 34 -1.86 11.59 6.52
CA THR A 34 -3.31 11.87 6.57
C THR A 34 -4.12 10.63 6.19
N SER A 35 -3.74 9.94 5.12
CA SER A 35 -4.37 8.68 4.70
C SER A 35 -4.17 7.56 5.73
N CYS A 36 -2.99 7.48 6.36
CA CYS A 36 -2.78 6.51 7.44
C CYS A 36 -3.72 6.75 8.63
N MET A 37 -3.98 8.00 9.01
CA MET A 37 -4.89 8.32 10.12
C MET A 37 -6.35 8.00 9.77
N GLU A 38 -6.78 8.28 8.53
CA GLU A 38 -8.11 7.90 8.04
C GLU A 38 -8.30 6.37 8.04
N VAL A 39 -7.29 5.62 7.60
CA VAL A 39 -7.33 4.14 7.61
C VAL A 39 -7.28 3.59 9.04
N LEU A 40 -6.53 4.21 9.94
CA LEU A 40 -6.48 3.79 11.34
C LEU A 40 -7.85 3.95 12.01
N ASP A 41 -8.56 5.05 11.76
CA ASP A 41 -9.93 5.25 12.26
C ASP A 41 -10.88 4.14 11.77
N LEU A 42 -10.78 3.76 10.50
CA LEU A 42 -11.51 2.61 9.96
C LEU A 42 -11.12 1.30 10.66
N PHE A 43 -9.83 1.04 10.85
CA PHE A 43 -9.30 -0.22 11.39
C PHE A 43 -9.60 -0.43 12.87
N LEU A 44 -9.66 0.65 13.66
CA LEU A 44 -10.05 0.57 15.08
C LEU A 44 -11.49 0.04 15.26
N ASN A 45 -12.32 0.20 14.24
CA ASN A 45 -13.72 -0.26 14.24
C ASN A 45 -13.91 -1.65 13.60
N GLN A 46 -12.84 -2.35 13.20
CA GLN A 46 -12.93 -3.68 12.60
C GLN A 46 -12.78 -4.80 13.64
N PRO A 47 -13.48 -5.94 13.50
CA PRO A 47 -13.36 -7.07 14.42
C PRO A 47 -12.09 -7.92 14.19
N HIS A 48 -11.28 -7.59 13.18
CA HIS A 48 -10.12 -8.39 12.79
C HIS A 48 -8.89 -8.04 13.63
N PRO A 49 -8.18 -9.04 14.19
CA PRO A 49 -7.02 -8.78 15.04
C PRO A 49 -5.78 -8.29 14.26
N VAL A 50 -5.69 -8.58 12.95
CA VAL A 50 -4.59 -8.20 12.06
C VAL A 50 -5.17 -7.63 10.77
N LEU A 51 -4.69 -6.45 10.35
CA LEU A 51 -5.08 -5.75 9.13
C LEU A 51 -3.84 -5.23 8.38
N SER A 52 -3.99 -4.84 7.12
CA SER A 52 -2.89 -4.36 6.27
C SER A 52 -3.33 -3.13 5.47
N SER A 53 -2.43 -2.16 5.30
CA SER A 53 -2.64 -0.97 4.47
C SER A 53 -1.35 -0.56 3.76
N PHE A 54 -1.44 -0.39 2.45
CA PHE A 54 -0.34 0.08 1.62
C PHE A 54 -0.88 0.77 0.36
N VAL A 55 -0.08 1.64 -0.25
CA VAL A 55 -0.40 2.23 -1.55
C VAL A 55 0.35 1.47 -2.63
N LEU A 56 -0.37 0.89 -3.59
CA LEU A 56 0.26 0.16 -4.69
C LEU A 56 0.99 1.15 -5.62
N ALA A 57 2.26 0.87 -5.95
CA ALA A 57 2.92 1.59 -7.03
C ALA A 57 2.37 1.10 -8.37
N GLU A 58 1.95 2.01 -9.23
CA GLU A 58 1.48 1.65 -10.56
C GLU A 58 2.62 0.95 -11.31
N LYS A 59 2.45 -0.34 -11.61
CA LYS A 59 3.40 -1.08 -12.43
C LYS A 59 3.26 -0.50 -13.83
N ALA A 60 4.29 0.17 -14.34
CA ALA A 60 4.33 0.59 -15.72
C ALA A 60 4.13 -0.66 -16.61
N THR A 61 2.90 -0.87 -17.08
CA THR A 61 2.62 -1.89 -18.07
C THR A 61 3.33 -1.43 -19.34
N SER A 62 4.47 -2.02 -19.65
CA SER A 62 4.90 -2.07 -21.04
C SER A 62 3.75 -2.75 -21.78
N ARG A 63 2.96 -1.96 -22.50
CA ARG A 63 1.86 -2.45 -23.35
C ARG A 63 2.48 -3.24 -24.51
N GLY A 64 2.88 -4.47 -24.25
CA GLY A 64 3.06 -5.49 -25.26
C GLY A 64 1.68 -6.05 -25.63
N PRO A 65 1.41 -6.33 -26.91
CA PRO A 65 0.12 -6.87 -27.31
C PRO A 65 0.02 -8.31 -26.79
N SER A 66 -1.12 -8.64 -26.17
CA SER A 66 -1.52 -9.96 -25.66
C SER A 66 -1.00 -10.36 -24.27
N GLY A 67 -1.93 -10.76 -23.40
CA GLY A 67 -1.64 -11.55 -22.20
C GLY A 67 -2.28 -11.02 -20.91
N SER A 68 -3.59 -11.23 -20.76
CA SER A 68 -4.35 -11.32 -19.50
C SER A 68 -3.79 -10.55 -18.29
N GLN A 69 -4.26 -9.32 -18.09
CA GLN A 69 -4.10 -8.59 -16.83
C GLN A 69 -4.88 -9.34 -15.74
N GLN A 70 -4.24 -10.28 -15.07
CA GLN A 70 -4.81 -10.90 -13.88
C GLN A 70 -4.74 -9.88 -12.75
N ASP A 71 -5.91 -9.37 -12.37
CA ASP A 71 -6.06 -8.48 -11.22
C ASP A 71 -5.59 -9.21 -9.95
N LEU A 72 -4.48 -8.75 -9.39
CA LEU A 72 -3.89 -9.32 -8.18
C LEU A 72 -4.88 -9.25 -7.00
N MET A 73 -5.74 -8.23 -6.97
CA MET A 73 -6.80 -8.15 -5.95
C MET A 73 -7.77 -9.31 -6.09
N LYS A 74 -8.13 -9.68 -7.33
CA LYS A 74 -8.97 -10.85 -7.61
C LYS A 74 -8.29 -12.16 -7.21
N ALA A 75 -6.97 -12.28 -7.32
CA ALA A 75 -6.25 -13.47 -6.86
C ALA A 75 -6.26 -13.58 -5.32
N VAL A 76 -6.10 -12.46 -4.61
CA VAL A 76 -6.11 -12.43 -3.15
C VAL A 76 -7.51 -12.68 -2.58
N THR A 77 -8.58 -12.23 -3.25
CA THR A 77 -9.97 -12.49 -2.80
C THR A 77 -10.39 -13.97 -2.87
N HIS A 78 -9.66 -14.84 -3.58
CA HIS A 78 -9.98 -16.27 -3.72
C HIS A 78 -9.24 -17.17 -2.72
N ILE A 79 -8.53 -16.60 -1.73
CA ILE A 79 -7.73 -17.37 -0.75
C ILE A 79 -8.45 -17.53 0.60
N LEU A 80 -9.66 -16.99 0.77
CA LEU A 80 -10.50 -17.16 1.97
C LEU A 80 -11.59 -18.23 1.78
#